data_AF-A0A8S3CI69-F1
#
_entry.id   AF-A0A8S3CI69-F1
#
_cell.length_a   1.000
_cell.length_b   1.000
_cell.length_c   1.000
_cell.angle_alpha   90.00
_cell.angle_beta   90.00
_cell.angle_gamma   90.00
#
_symmetry.space_group_name_H-M   'P 1'
#
loop_
_entity.id
_entity.type
_entity.pdbx_description
1 polymer ?
#
loop_
_entity_poly.entity_id
_entity_poly.type
_entity_poly.pdbx_seq_one_letter_code
_entity_poly.pdbx_strand_id
1 'polypeptide(L)' 'MMSNTKNIATFGGGCFWCLEAVFQRLKGVEKVVSGYAGGHKQEPSYQEVCTGSTNHAE' A
#
# COMPACT_ATOMS: atom_id res chain seq x y z
N MET A 1 -32.10 5.45 -1.28
CA MET A 1 -31.07 4.55 -1.84
C MET A 1 -29.72 5.12 -1.41
N MET A 2 -28.94 4.41 -0.58
CA MET A 2 -27.59 4.87 -0.22
C MET A 2 -26.65 4.51 -1.39
N SER A 3 -26.01 5.50 -2.01
CA SER A 3 -24.95 5.26 -3.00
C SER A 3 -23.73 4.71 -2.27
N ASN A 4 -23.31 3.49 -2.58
CA ASN A 4 -22.15 2.86 -1.96
C ASN A 4 -20.87 3.22 -2.75
N THR A 5 -20.49 4.50 -2.70
CA THR A 5 -19.31 5.01 -3.41
C THR A 5 -18.05 4.62 -2.65
N LYS A 6 -17.23 3.74 -3.23
CA LYS A 6 -15.93 3.33 -2.68
C LYS A 6 -14.84 4.20 -3.29
N ASN A 7 -13.93 4.70 -2.46
CA ASN A 7 -12.77 5.47 -2.89
C ASN A 7 -11.48 4.71 -2.53
N ILE A 8 -10.43 4.90 -3.32
CA ILE A 8 -9.11 4.31 -3.09
C ILE A 8 -8.20 5.42 -2.54
N ALA A 9 -7.42 5.07 -1.52
CA ALA A 9 -6.34 5.91 -0.99
C ALA A 9 -5.06 5.06 -0.89
N THR A 10 -3.93 5.68 -1.21
CA THR A 10 -2.60 5.06 -1.13
C THR A 10 -1.79 5.79 -0.07
N PHE A 11 -1.12 5.04 0.80
CA PHE A 11 -0.31 5.56 1.89
C PHE A 11 1.09 4.96 1.79
N GLY A 12 2.13 5.75 2.07
CA GLY A 12 3.49 5.27 2.30
C GLY A 12 3.99 5.80 3.64
N GLY A 13 4.48 4.93 4.51
CA GLY A 13 4.62 5.26 5.93
C GLY A 13 5.48 4.34 6.80
N GLY A 14 6.40 3.59 6.19
CA GLY A 14 7.22 2.58 6.87
C GLY A 14 6.77 1.18 6.48
N CYS A 15 6.96 0.19 7.37
CA CYS A 15 6.65 -1.20 7.05
C CYS A 15 5.17 -1.39 6.71
N PHE A 16 4.84 -1.79 5.48
CA PHE A 16 3.45 -1.92 5.05
C PHE A 16 2.67 -2.97 5.87
N TRP A 17 3.33 -3.99 6.46
CA TRP A 17 2.67 -4.96 7.33
C TRP A 17 2.10 -4.31 8.59
N CYS A 18 2.80 -3.32 9.14
CA CYS A 18 2.33 -2.57 10.30
C CYS A 18 1.12 -1.71 9.93
N LEU A 19 1.17 -1.02 8.78
CA LEU A 19 0.06 -0.19 8.31
C LEU A 19 -1.16 -1.04 7.97
N GLU A 20 -0.97 -2.12 7.22
CA GLU A 20 -2.03 -3.01 6.78
C GLU A 20 -2.83 -3.56 7.98
N ALA A 21 -2.12 -4.02 9.02
CA ALA A 21 -2.76 -4.53 10.24
C ALA A 21 -3.64 -3.49 10.95
N VAL A 22 -3.28 -2.21 10.88
CA VAL A 22 -4.07 -1.11 11.44
C VAL A 22 -5.29 -0.82 10.55
N PHE A 23 -5.09 -0.66 9.24
CA PHE A 23 -6.16 -0.32 8.30
C PHE A 23 -7.24 -1.41 8.19
N GLN A 24 -6.86 -2.69 8.25
CA GLN A 24 -7.80 -3.81 8.22
C GLN A 24 -8.82 -3.78 9.38
N ARG A 25 -8.52 -3.08 10.48
CA ARG A 25 -9.40 -2.96 11.65
C ARG A 25 -10.25 -1.70 11.66
N LEU A 26 -10.05 -0.79 10.71
CA LEU A 26 -10.79 0.47 10.65
C LEU A 26 -12.19 0.26 10.08
N LYS A 27 -13.21 0.80 10.77
CA LYS A 27 -14.60 0.77 10.31
C LYS A 27 -14.71 1.54 8.99
N GLY A 28 -15.34 0.90 7.99
CA GLY A 28 -15.52 1.46 6.65
C GLY A 28 -14.40 1.13 5.66
N VAL A 29 -13.31 0.50 6.12
CA VAL A 29 -12.31 -0.08 5.22
C VAL A 29 -12.77 -1.46 4.79
N GLU A 30 -12.96 -1.66 3.49
CA GLU A 30 -13.41 -2.95 2.95
C GLU A 30 -12.26 -3.86 2.51
N LYS A 31 -11.14 -3.28 2.06
CA LYS A 31 -9.99 -4.02 1.55
C LYS A 31 -8.71 -3.21 1.75
N VAL A 32 -7.63 -3.90 2.09
CA VAL A 32 -6.27 -3.36 2.14
C VAL A 32 -5.38 -4.23 1.26
N VAL A 33 -4.43 -3.61 0.56
CA VAL A 33 -3.45 -4.29 -0.30
C VAL A 33 -2.09 -3.65 -0.03
N SER A 34 -1.12 -4.47 0.34
CA SER A 34 0.28 -4.07 0.47
C SER A 34 0.99 -4.09 -0.88
N GLY A 35 1.90 -3.15 -1.13
CA GLY A 35 2.64 -3.04 -2.39
C GLY A 35 3.73 -1.97 -2.36
N TYR A 36 4.31 -1.70 -3.52
CA TYR A 36 5.40 -0.72 -3.69
C TYR A 36 4.98 0.35 -4.68
N ALA A 37 5.27 1.62 -4.39
CA ALA A 37 4.88 2.74 -5.25
C ALA A 37 5.93 3.87 -5.29
N GLY A 38 5.83 4.73 -6.31
CA GLY A 38 6.63 5.96 -6.42
C GLY A 38 8.06 5.79 -6.96
N GLY A 39 8.52 4.56 -7.19
CA GLY A 39 9.80 4.26 -7.82
C GLY A 39 9.76 4.19 -9.35
N HIS A 40 10.91 3.94 -9.95
CA HIS A 40 11.08 3.95 -11.41
C HIS A 40 11.07 2.55 -12.05
N LYS A 41 11.29 1.49 -11.25
CA LYS A 41 11.31 0.12 -11.76
C LYS A 41 9.89 -0.41 -11.92
N GLN A 42 9.54 -0.91 -13.10
CA GLN A 42 8.30 -1.61 -13.35
C GLN A 42 8.31 -2.99 -12.68
N GLU A 43 7.19 -3.37 -12.05
CA GLU A 43 6.96 -4.67 -11.40
C GLU A 43 8.14 -5.13 -10.51
N PRO A 44 8.53 -4.32 -9.50
CA PRO A 44 9.66 -4.67 -8.64
C PRO A 44 9.32 -5.85 -7.71
N SER A 45 10.29 -6.74 -7.51
CA SER A 45 10.23 -7.74 -6.44
C SER A 45 10.61 -7.13 -5.09
N TYR A 46 10.20 -7.78 -3.99
CA TYR A 46 10.59 -7.38 -2.63
C TYR A 46 12.11 -7.28 -2.49
N GLN A 47 12.86 -8.27 -2.99
CA GLN A 47 14.33 -8.25 -2.89
C GLN A 47 14.94 -7.04 -3.60
N GLU A 48 14.40 -6.65 -4.75
CA GLU A 48 14.87 -5.47 -5.48
C GLU A 48 14.56 -4.18 -4.72
N VAL A 49 13.38 -4.05 -4.11
CA VAL A 49 13.04 -2.89 -3.27
C VAL A 49 13.94 -2.80 -2.06
N CYS A 50 14.24 -3.91 -1.39
CA CYS A 50 15.14 -3.95 -0.23
C CYS A 50 16.56 -3.45 -0.53
N THR A 51 17.00 -3.46 -1.80
CA THR A 51 18.29 -2.87 -2.17
C THR A 51 18.30 -1.33 -2.11
N GLY A 52 17.12 -0.70 -2.06
CA GLY A 52 16.94 0.75 -2.19
C GLY A 52 17.10 1.28 -3.63
N SER A 53 17.53 0.45 -4.58
CA SER A 53 17.85 0.90 -5.94
C SER A 53 16.62 1.26 -6.78
N THR A 54 15.43 0.75 -6.45
CA THR A 54 14.21 1.00 -7.23
C THR A 54 13.52 2.32 -6.89
N ASN A 55 13.91 2.94 -5.76
CA ASN A 55 13.31 4.14 -5.18
C ASN A 55 11.79 4.03 -4.94
N HIS A 56 11.27 2.82 -4.78
CA HIS A 56 9.88 2.62 -4.34
C HIS A 56 9.77 2.81 -2.82
N ALA A 57 8.67 3.39 -2.39
CA ALA A 57 8.22 3.37 -1.01
C ALA A 57 7.32 2.15 -0.77
N GLU A 58 7.43 1.60 0.43
CA GLU A 58 6.36 0.80 1.05
C GLU A 58 5.19 1.69 1.48
#